data_AF-A0A2E0RWP9-F1
#
_entry.id   AF-A0A2E0RWP9-F1
#
_cell.length_a   1.000
_cell.length_b   1.000
_cell.length_c   1.000
_cell.angle_alpha   90.00
_cell.angle_beta   90.00
_cell.angle_gamma   90.00
#
_symmetry.space_group_name_H-M   'P 1'
#
loop_
_entity.id
_entity.type
_entity.pdbx_description
1 polymer ?
#
loop_
_entity_poly.entity_id
_entity_poly.type
_entity_poly.pdbx_seq_one_letter_code
_entity_poly.pdbx_strand_id
1 'polypeptide(L)'
;MRADTVTVTNPLAGYTIGVTADRRSDEQIKLLAGRGAECLHGPVIKTHPVGTDDAMRNATELITDDPPDIVVLTTGLGVRSWLEAADAVHLGDRLHELLASTDLYARGPKANGALVTAGFDVAWTAPRARYDDIIDVLGERGVDGTRIAVQLDGAGAAELCERIEALGADVVRIPVYRWSLPADTTAAERLIRATIDRRVDAVTFTAKPAVENFFEIATHIGAMDDLDEAIHTDVVMACVGPVCATGFTDHGYEPPLVPERHRLGAMVQLVARHFAARGREIRLGGEPVRIQGRMVYVNGSEPVSLTERERSVLSALLERPGVVLSKHELLRRVWHGAESDEHLVEVTVARLRQRLGAAADGIETVVRRGYRASET
;
A
#
# COMPACT_ATOMS: atom_id res chain seq x y z
N MET A 1 27.44 -26.03 -21.64
CA MET A 1 26.98 -24.92 -22.49
C MET A 1 26.36 -23.90 -21.53
N ARG A 2 27.05 -22.78 -21.25
CA ARG A 2 26.51 -21.76 -20.33
C ARG A 2 25.29 -21.15 -21.01
N ALA A 3 24.16 -21.05 -20.29
CA ALA A 3 23.02 -20.30 -20.79
C ALA A 3 23.48 -18.85 -21.02
N ASP A 4 23.37 -18.36 -22.24
CA ASP A 4 23.59 -16.96 -22.56
C ASP A 4 22.52 -16.14 -21.83
N THR A 5 22.85 -15.67 -20.63
CA THR A 5 21.94 -14.91 -19.78
C THR A 5 21.72 -13.54 -20.41
N VAL A 6 20.45 -13.19 -20.69
CA VAL A 6 20.09 -11.88 -21.20
C VAL A 6 20.20 -10.86 -20.08
N THR A 7 21.12 -9.91 -20.21
CA THR A 7 21.39 -8.90 -19.17
C THR A 7 20.19 -7.96 -19.00
N VAL A 8 19.65 -7.88 -17.79
CA VAL A 8 18.63 -6.91 -17.41
C VAL A 8 19.21 -5.86 -16.48
N THR A 9 19.11 -4.60 -16.90
CA THR A 9 19.63 -3.45 -16.15
C THR A 9 18.70 -2.96 -15.05
N ASN A 10 17.40 -3.24 -15.12
CA ASN A 10 16.44 -2.75 -14.14
C ASN A 10 15.45 -3.83 -13.64
N PRO A 11 15.36 -4.10 -12.33
CA PRO A 11 14.57 -5.21 -11.80
C PRO A 11 13.06 -5.01 -11.90
N LEU A 12 12.59 -3.76 -12.03
CA LEU A 12 11.17 -3.44 -12.20
C LEU A 12 10.80 -3.00 -13.62
N ALA A 13 11.74 -3.05 -14.58
CA ALA A 13 11.41 -2.73 -15.96
C ALA A 13 10.29 -3.63 -16.49
N GLY A 14 9.25 -3.01 -17.05
CA GLY A 14 8.07 -3.70 -17.57
C GLY A 14 6.97 -3.97 -16.57
N TYR A 15 7.12 -3.55 -15.31
CA TYR A 15 6.08 -3.66 -14.30
C TYR A 15 5.52 -2.29 -13.93
N THR A 16 4.23 -2.28 -13.61
CA THR A 16 3.49 -1.11 -13.15
C THR A 16 3.12 -1.27 -11.68
N ILE A 17 3.48 -0.31 -10.84
CA ILE A 17 3.28 -0.35 -9.39
C ILE A 17 2.31 0.73 -8.95
N GLY A 18 1.23 0.32 -8.30
CA GLY A 18 0.27 1.17 -7.61
C GLY A 18 0.84 1.78 -6.33
N VAL A 19 0.69 3.10 -6.17
CA VAL A 19 1.12 3.83 -4.96
C VAL A 19 -0.10 4.45 -4.31
N THR A 20 -0.41 4.01 -3.08
CA THR A 20 -1.57 4.48 -2.30
C THR A 20 -1.24 5.59 -1.31
N ALA A 21 0.06 5.81 -1.05
CA ALA A 21 0.53 6.82 -0.13
C ALA A 21 0.18 8.23 -0.63
N ASP A 22 -0.21 9.09 0.30
CA ASP A 22 -0.39 10.52 0.08
C ASP A 22 0.90 11.28 0.42
N ARG A 23 1.33 11.22 1.70
CA ARG A 23 2.60 11.81 2.14
C ARG A 23 3.81 11.02 1.63
N ARG A 24 4.81 11.73 1.11
CA ARG A 24 6.06 11.18 0.52
C ARG A 24 5.83 10.23 -0.67
N SER A 25 4.67 10.34 -1.33
CA SER A 25 4.38 9.63 -2.59
C SER A 25 5.45 9.88 -3.65
N ASP A 26 5.88 11.14 -3.83
CA ASP A 26 6.94 11.51 -4.77
C ASP A 26 8.26 10.77 -4.53
N GLU A 27 8.65 10.60 -3.26
CA GLU A 27 9.87 9.87 -2.92
C GLU A 27 9.71 8.38 -3.24
N GLN A 28 8.56 7.80 -2.89
CA GLN A 28 8.26 6.39 -3.20
C GLN A 28 8.26 6.15 -4.71
N ILE A 29 7.58 7.01 -5.48
CA ILE A 29 7.51 6.96 -6.93
C ILE A 29 8.92 7.08 -7.52
N LYS A 30 9.75 8.03 -7.05
CA LYS A 30 11.14 8.16 -7.50
C LYS A 30 11.98 6.91 -7.22
N LEU A 31 11.81 6.28 -6.05
CA LEU A 31 12.54 5.06 -5.68
C LEU A 31 12.14 3.84 -6.54
N LEU A 32 10.86 3.74 -6.92
CA LEU A 32 10.32 2.70 -7.79
C LEU A 32 10.71 2.94 -9.26
N ALA A 33 10.52 4.16 -9.76
CA ALA A 33 10.88 4.57 -11.12
C ALA A 33 12.39 4.49 -11.36
N GLY A 34 13.20 4.84 -10.36
CA GLY A 34 14.66 4.62 -10.40
C GLY A 34 15.07 3.14 -10.53
N ARG A 35 14.13 2.21 -10.29
CA ARG A 35 14.26 0.76 -10.52
C ARG A 35 13.51 0.26 -11.76
N GLY A 36 13.00 1.18 -12.59
CA GLY A 36 12.41 0.88 -13.89
C GLY A 36 10.91 0.65 -13.90
N ALA A 37 10.24 0.80 -12.75
CA ALA A 37 8.79 0.66 -12.67
C ALA A 37 8.07 1.86 -13.31
N GLU A 38 6.96 1.59 -14.00
CA GLU A 38 5.91 2.59 -14.17
C GLU A 38 5.12 2.70 -12.86
N CYS A 39 4.67 3.90 -12.49
CA CYS A 39 3.94 4.11 -11.24
C CYS A 39 2.55 4.69 -11.51
N LEU A 40 1.53 4.08 -10.93
CA LEU A 40 0.17 4.61 -10.91
C LEU A 40 -0.15 5.14 -9.52
N HIS A 41 -0.25 6.46 -9.38
CA HIS A 41 -0.60 7.10 -8.12
C HIS A 41 -2.12 7.20 -7.96
N GLY A 42 -2.61 6.65 -6.85
CA GLY A 42 -4.01 6.67 -6.44
C GLY A 42 -4.07 6.77 -4.92
N PRO A 43 -3.91 7.98 -4.34
CA PRO A 43 -3.92 8.14 -2.89
C PRO A 43 -5.28 7.73 -2.34
N VAL A 44 -5.27 6.81 -1.38
CA VAL A 44 -6.49 6.27 -0.73
C VAL A 44 -6.74 6.90 0.63
N ILE A 45 -5.87 7.82 1.01
CA ILE A 45 -5.83 8.42 2.32
C ILE A 45 -5.47 9.88 2.11
N LYS A 46 -6.09 10.79 2.86
CA LYS A 46 -5.65 12.18 2.89
C LYS A 46 -5.01 12.48 4.23
N THR A 47 -3.77 12.94 4.20
CA THR A 47 -3.10 13.48 5.37
C THR A 47 -3.53 14.93 5.48
N HIS A 48 -4.49 15.25 6.35
CA HIS A 48 -4.77 16.64 6.63
C HIS A 48 -3.57 17.23 7.38
N PRO A 49 -2.98 18.35 6.89
CA PRO A 49 -2.14 19.17 7.74
C PRO A 49 -2.96 19.54 8.97
N VAL A 50 -2.32 19.45 10.12
CA VAL A 50 -2.86 19.91 11.38
C VAL A 50 -3.45 21.32 11.19
N GLY A 51 -4.76 21.50 11.42
CA GLY A 51 -5.40 22.82 11.44
C GLY A 51 -6.68 23.05 10.62
N THR A 52 -7.46 22.02 10.22
CA THR A 52 -8.75 22.26 9.51
C THR A 52 -9.94 21.41 9.95
N ASP A 53 -9.90 20.77 11.12
CA ASP A 53 -11.07 20.10 11.70
C ASP A 53 -11.37 20.66 13.09
N ASP A 54 -12.59 21.19 13.26
CA ASP A 54 -13.14 21.71 14.52
C ASP A 54 -13.04 20.69 15.66
N ALA A 55 -12.90 19.39 15.40
CA ALA A 55 -12.87 18.35 16.43
C ALA A 55 -11.66 18.44 17.38
N MET A 56 -10.44 18.65 16.87
CA MET A 56 -9.24 18.80 17.72
C MET A 56 -9.34 20.11 18.51
N ARG A 57 -9.77 21.19 17.84
CA ARG A 57 -9.99 22.50 18.45
C ARG A 57 -11.02 22.40 19.58
N ASN A 58 -12.20 21.86 19.31
CA ASN A 58 -13.28 21.68 20.28
C ASN A 58 -12.87 20.77 21.44
N ALA A 59 -12.12 19.69 21.18
CA ALA A 59 -11.63 18.82 22.25
C ALA A 59 -10.56 19.51 23.10
N THR A 60 -9.70 20.33 22.49
CA THR A 60 -8.70 21.15 23.19
C THR A 60 -9.37 22.25 24.01
N GLU A 61 -10.39 22.92 23.46
CA GLU A 61 -11.22 23.89 24.20
C GLU A 61 -11.93 23.20 25.38
N LEU A 62 -12.54 22.04 25.15
CA LEU A 62 -13.22 21.28 26.19
C LEU A 62 -12.30 20.94 27.37
N ILE A 63 -11.07 20.47 27.10
CA ILE A 63 -10.15 20.16 28.20
C ILE A 63 -9.54 21.43 28.81
N THR A 64 -9.36 22.51 28.06
CA THR A 64 -8.82 23.76 28.61
C THR A 64 -9.86 24.56 29.40
N ASP A 65 -11.15 24.31 29.17
CA ASP A 65 -12.27 24.84 29.96
C ASP A 65 -12.58 23.95 31.18
N ASP A 66 -12.42 22.64 31.04
CA ASP A 66 -12.64 21.64 32.09
C ASP A 66 -11.46 20.63 32.15
N PRO A 67 -10.38 20.98 32.88
CA PRO A 67 -9.13 20.23 32.90
C PRO A 67 -9.27 18.78 33.38
N PRO A 68 -8.66 17.81 32.67
CA PRO A 68 -8.62 16.42 33.11
C PRO A 68 -7.63 16.25 34.27
N ASP A 69 -7.79 15.19 35.06
CA ASP A 69 -6.83 14.80 36.09
C ASP A 69 -5.56 14.17 35.48
N ILE A 70 -5.73 13.48 34.34
CA ILE A 70 -4.66 12.74 33.65
C ILE A 70 -4.74 13.00 32.14
N VAL A 71 -3.58 13.20 31.50
CA VAL A 71 -3.46 13.19 30.04
C VAL A 71 -2.60 12.01 29.60
N VAL A 72 -3.18 11.12 28.79
CA VAL A 72 -2.49 9.97 28.19
C VAL A 72 -2.01 10.32 26.78
N LEU A 73 -0.70 10.25 26.55
CA LEU A 73 -0.05 10.58 25.28
C LEU A 73 0.57 9.35 24.62
N THR A 74 0.12 9.05 23.40
CA THR A 74 0.35 7.75 22.75
C THR A 74 1.60 7.72 21.87
N THR A 75 1.88 8.80 21.13
CA THR A 75 3.05 8.87 20.24
C THR A 75 3.68 10.25 20.23
N GLY A 76 5.01 10.31 20.03
CA GLY A 76 5.69 11.60 19.92
C GLY A 76 5.28 12.43 18.70
N LEU A 77 4.81 11.80 17.61
CA LEU A 77 4.26 12.55 16.48
C LEU A 77 2.95 13.21 16.88
N GLY A 78 2.06 12.47 17.55
CA GLY A 78 0.83 13.00 18.11
C GLY A 78 1.08 14.17 19.05
N VAL A 79 1.99 14.05 20.02
CA VAL A 79 2.32 15.18 20.92
C VAL A 79 2.70 16.45 20.16
N ARG A 80 3.68 16.36 19.25
CA ARG A 80 4.14 17.53 18.48
C ARG A 80 3.04 18.11 17.60
N SER A 81 2.30 17.25 16.91
CA SER A 81 1.20 17.66 16.06
C SER A 81 0.12 18.36 16.86
N TRP A 82 -0.17 17.95 18.10
CA TRP A 82 -1.19 18.60 18.92
C TRP A 82 -0.78 20.00 19.35
N LEU A 83 0.46 20.15 19.83
CA LEU A 83 1.00 21.44 20.25
C LEU A 83 1.05 22.43 19.07
N GLU A 84 1.61 22.01 17.94
CA GLU A 84 1.63 22.81 16.71
C GLU A 84 0.21 23.19 16.25
N ALA A 85 -0.76 22.30 16.43
CA ALA A 85 -2.16 22.58 16.11
C ALA A 85 -2.75 23.69 16.97
N ALA A 86 -2.55 23.57 18.28
CA ALA A 86 -3.09 24.48 19.27
C ALA A 86 -2.49 25.88 19.06
N ASP A 87 -1.20 25.97 18.77
CA ASP A 87 -0.52 27.22 18.42
C ASP A 87 -1.17 27.89 17.20
N ALA A 88 -1.43 27.11 16.15
CA ALA A 88 -2.03 27.61 14.90
C ALA A 88 -3.44 28.18 15.08
N VAL A 89 -4.17 27.76 16.13
CA VAL A 89 -5.53 28.22 16.43
C VAL A 89 -5.61 29.09 17.70
N HIS A 90 -4.48 29.61 18.18
CA HIS A 90 -4.38 30.48 19.36
C HIS A 90 -4.85 29.83 20.68
N LEU A 91 -4.73 28.51 20.79
CA LEU A 91 -4.94 27.74 22.02
C LEU A 91 -3.63 27.26 22.66
N GLY A 92 -2.48 27.53 22.03
CA GLY A 92 -1.15 27.06 22.45
C GLY A 92 -0.83 27.32 23.92
N ASP A 93 -0.89 28.59 24.35
CA ASP A 93 -0.57 28.99 25.73
C ASP A 93 -1.48 28.28 26.75
N ARG A 94 -2.79 28.22 26.48
CA ARG A 94 -3.77 27.55 27.35
C ARG A 94 -3.52 26.05 27.45
N LEU A 95 -3.21 25.40 26.32
CA LEU A 95 -2.88 23.98 26.31
C LEU A 95 -1.57 23.72 27.05
N HIS A 96 -0.58 24.59 26.89
CA HIS A 96 0.71 24.47 27.58
C HIS A 96 0.56 24.61 29.11
N GLU A 97 -0.23 25.58 29.59
CA GLU A 97 -0.55 25.73 31.02
C GLU A 97 -1.27 24.52 31.59
N LEU A 98 -2.24 23.97 30.85
CA LEU A 98 -2.95 22.74 31.23
C LEU A 98 -1.99 21.56 31.34
N LEU A 99 -1.19 21.30 30.31
CA LEU A 99 -0.28 20.14 30.29
C LEU A 99 0.80 20.26 31.37
N ALA A 100 1.26 21.47 31.69
CA ALA A 100 2.25 21.69 32.74
C ALA A 100 1.69 21.46 34.16
N SER A 101 0.37 21.48 34.33
CA SER A 101 -0.30 21.32 35.63
C SER A 101 -1.05 19.99 35.79
N THR A 102 -0.97 19.09 34.79
CA THR A 102 -1.69 17.81 34.77
C THR A 102 -0.75 16.62 34.81
N ASP A 103 -1.18 15.48 35.37
CA ASP A 103 -0.41 14.24 35.33
C ASP A 103 -0.30 13.71 33.89
N LEU A 104 0.90 13.76 33.31
CA LEU A 104 1.15 13.29 31.95
C LEU A 104 1.64 11.84 31.92
N TYR A 105 0.89 10.98 31.23
CA TYR A 105 1.17 9.55 31.09
C TYR A 105 1.60 9.26 29.65
N ALA A 106 2.85 8.86 29.45
CA ALA A 106 3.38 8.54 28.13
C ALA A 106 3.30 7.05 27.83
N ARG A 107 2.71 6.66 26.69
CA ARG A 107 2.67 5.26 26.23
C ARG A 107 4.06 4.70 25.89
N GLY A 108 5.11 5.50 25.83
CA GLY A 108 6.46 4.96 25.63
C GLY A 108 7.50 6.02 25.26
N PRO A 109 8.74 5.59 24.91
CA PRO A 109 9.88 6.50 24.78
C PRO A 109 9.70 7.63 23.76
N LYS A 110 8.90 7.41 22.71
CA LYS A 110 8.64 8.43 21.68
C LYS A 110 7.73 9.54 22.19
N ALA A 111 6.67 9.20 22.93
CA ALA A 111 5.77 10.19 23.51
C ALA A 111 6.49 10.95 24.63
N ASN A 112 7.16 10.23 25.52
CA ASN A 112 7.97 10.80 26.59
C ASN A 112 9.04 11.77 26.05
N GLY A 113 9.81 11.35 25.05
CA GLY A 113 10.84 12.22 24.45
C GLY A 113 10.26 13.49 23.81
N ALA A 114 9.05 13.43 23.25
CA ALA A 114 8.39 14.61 22.70
C ALA A 114 7.93 15.58 23.80
N LEU A 115 7.35 15.07 24.90
CA LEU A 115 6.95 15.87 26.06
C LEU A 115 8.13 16.57 26.72
N VAL A 116 9.21 15.83 26.98
CA VAL A 116 10.45 16.39 27.57
C VAL A 116 11.07 17.44 26.66
N THR A 117 11.08 17.22 25.34
CA THR A 117 11.57 18.23 24.38
C THR A 117 10.72 19.49 24.39
N ALA A 118 9.41 19.35 24.63
CA ALA A 118 8.48 20.46 24.77
C ALA A 118 8.49 21.11 26.16
N GLY A 119 9.30 20.62 27.10
CA GLY A 119 9.48 21.22 28.43
C GLY A 119 8.50 20.74 29.50
N PHE A 120 7.79 19.62 29.27
CA PHE A 120 6.86 19.06 30.25
C PHE A 120 7.50 17.97 31.12
N ASP A 121 7.09 17.93 32.39
CA ASP A 121 7.37 16.81 33.29
C ASP A 121 6.40 15.65 33.04
N VAL A 122 6.93 14.44 32.94
CA VAL A 122 6.15 13.24 32.64
C VAL A 122 5.98 12.43 33.91
N ALA A 123 4.75 12.36 34.43
CA ALA A 123 4.41 11.69 35.67
C ALA A 123 4.66 10.17 35.60
N TRP A 124 4.39 9.56 34.44
CA TRP A 124 4.60 8.13 34.24
C TRP A 124 4.84 7.77 32.78
N THR A 125 5.68 6.76 32.52
CA THR A 125 5.93 6.22 31.18
C THR A 125 5.78 4.71 31.17
N ALA A 126 5.03 4.19 30.20
CA ALA A 126 4.79 2.77 30.03
C ALA A 126 6.10 1.98 29.74
N PRO A 127 6.43 0.96 30.54
CA PRO A 127 7.71 0.25 30.45
C PRO A 127 7.81 -0.63 29.20
N ARG A 128 6.72 -1.27 28.76
CA ARG A 128 6.70 -2.16 27.58
C ARG A 128 6.22 -1.43 26.32
N ALA A 129 5.88 -0.16 26.47
CA ALA A 129 5.29 0.69 25.45
C ALA A 129 3.98 0.14 24.83
N ARG A 130 3.13 -0.47 25.66
CA ARG A 130 1.85 -1.09 25.27
C ARG A 130 0.65 -0.39 25.92
N TYR A 131 -0.53 -0.59 25.35
CA TYR A 131 -1.78 -0.10 25.95
C TYR A 131 -2.11 -0.81 27.27
N ASP A 132 -1.76 -2.10 27.39
CA ASP A 132 -1.96 -2.85 28.64
C ASP A 132 -1.23 -2.21 29.82
N ASP A 133 -0.03 -1.65 29.62
CA ASP A 133 0.70 -0.95 30.69
C ASP A 133 -0.11 0.23 31.25
N ILE A 134 -0.82 0.96 30.38
CA ILE A 134 -1.65 2.11 30.77
C ILE A 134 -2.87 1.62 31.56
N ILE A 135 -3.52 0.56 31.09
CA ILE A 135 -4.68 -0.02 31.78
C ILE A 135 -4.29 -0.57 33.14
N ASP A 136 -3.17 -1.27 33.23
CA ASP A 136 -2.65 -1.83 34.49
C ASP A 136 -2.42 -0.70 35.52
N VAL A 137 -1.71 0.36 35.15
CA VAL A 137 -1.41 1.47 36.09
C VAL A 137 -2.65 2.29 36.47
N LEU A 138 -3.58 2.52 35.54
CA LEU A 138 -4.82 3.24 35.84
C LEU A 138 -5.75 2.38 36.72
N GLY A 139 -5.79 1.07 36.49
CA GLY A 139 -6.51 0.12 37.34
C GLY A 139 -5.96 0.07 38.76
N GLU A 140 -4.63 0.04 38.92
CA GLU A 140 -3.96 0.08 40.22
C GLU A 140 -4.21 1.40 40.97
N ARG A 141 -4.24 2.53 40.25
CA ARG A 141 -4.51 3.86 40.80
C ARG A 141 -5.97 4.01 41.26
N GLY A 142 -6.91 3.36 40.56
CA GLY A 142 -8.34 3.54 40.74
C GLY A 142 -8.81 4.85 40.12
N VAL A 143 -9.54 4.76 39.01
CA VAL A 143 -9.90 5.92 38.16
C VAL A 143 -11.41 6.11 37.97
N ASP A 144 -12.22 5.50 38.84
CA ASP A 144 -13.67 5.68 38.79
C ASP A 144 -14.04 7.17 38.98
N GLY A 145 -14.79 7.74 38.03
CA GLY A 145 -15.13 9.15 37.97
C GLY A 145 -13.97 10.11 37.64
N THR A 146 -12.75 9.61 37.42
CA THR A 146 -11.59 10.43 37.05
C THR A 146 -11.70 10.88 35.60
N ARG A 147 -11.42 12.15 35.31
CA ARG A 147 -11.47 12.68 33.95
C ARG A 147 -10.10 12.49 33.28
N ILE A 148 -10.07 11.77 32.17
CA ILE A 148 -8.84 11.39 31.47
C ILE A 148 -8.90 11.84 30.02
N ALA A 149 -7.97 12.70 29.60
CA ALA A 149 -7.81 13.05 28.20
C ALA A 149 -6.86 12.08 27.50
N VAL A 150 -7.26 11.51 26.36
CA VAL A 150 -6.46 10.54 25.61
C VAL A 150 -6.15 11.08 24.22
N GLN A 151 -4.85 11.29 23.98
CA GLN A 151 -4.30 11.72 22.70
C GLN A 151 -4.29 10.55 21.72
N LEU A 152 -5.15 10.61 20.70
CA LEU A 152 -5.35 9.52 19.75
C LEU A 152 -4.23 9.44 18.71
N ASP A 153 -3.80 8.22 18.36
CA ASP A 153 -2.82 7.92 17.30
C ASP A 153 -3.37 7.01 16.17
N GLY A 154 -4.69 6.78 16.13
CA GLY A 154 -5.38 5.97 15.12
C GLY A 154 -6.21 4.83 15.72
N ALA A 155 -6.36 3.72 14.98
CA ALA A 155 -7.29 2.63 15.31
C ALA A 155 -7.11 2.02 16.72
N GLY A 156 -5.87 1.91 17.22
CA GLY A 156 -5.60 1.33 18.55
C GLY A 156 -6.00 2.22 19.73
N ALA A 157 -6.16 3.52 19.52
CA ALA A 157 -6.55 4.44 20.59
C ALA A 157 -8.04 4.34 20.94
N ALA A 158 -8.89 3.85 20.02
CA ALA A 158 -10.32 3.64 20.30
C ALA A 158 -10.53 2.53 21.34
N GLU A 159 -9.88 1.37 21.16
CA GLU A 159 -9.91 0.25 22.11
C GLU A 159 -9.32 0.65 23.47
N LEU A 160 -8.25 1.45 23.49
CA LEU A 160 -7.70 1.99 24.74
C LEU A 160 -8.74 2.82 25.49
N CYS A 161 -9.44 3.74 24.81
CA CYS A 161 -10.47 4.56 25.44
C CYS A 161 -11.61 3.72 26.03
N GLU A 162 -12.12 2.73 25.28
CA GLU A 162 -13.17 1.82 25.77
C GLU A 162 -12.73 1.06 27.02
N ARG A 163 -11.47 0.62 27.07
CA ARG A 163 -10.91 -0.07 28.24
C ARG A 163 -10.71 0.85 29.44
N ILE A 164 -10.38 2.12 29.23
CA ILE A 164 -10.29 3.13 30.30
C ILE A 164 -11.69 3.47 30.83
N GLU A 165 -12.68 3.62 29.95
CA GLU A 165 -14.09 3.83 30.34
C GLU A 165 -14.64 2.65 31.14
N ALA A 166 -14.25 1.41 30.80
CA ALA A 166 -14.60 0.21 31.56
C ALA A 166 -14.01 0.20 33.00
N LEU A 167 -13.00 1.02 33.28
CA LEU A 167 -12.48 1.25 34.65
C LEU A 167 -13.26 2.35 35.41
N GLY A 168 -14.29 2.95 34.80
CA GLY A 168 -15.15 3.97 35.41
C GLY A 168 -14.73 5.41 35.12
N ALA A 169 -13.68 5.63 34.33
CA ALA A 169 -13.19 6.98 34.02
C ALA A 169 -14.05 7.70 32.96
N ASP A 170 -14.09 9.03 33.06
CA ASP A 170 -14.65 9.92 32.05
C ASP A 170 -13.59 10.28 31.00
N VAL A 171 -13.72 9.75 29.78
CA VAL A 171 -12.67 9.83 28.76
C VAL A 171 -12.94 10.90 27.72
N VAL A 172 -12.08 11.93 27.70
CA VAL A 172 -12.05 12.94 26.63
C VAL A 172 -11.08 12.50 25.54
N ARG A 173 -11.57 12.35 24.32
CA ARG A 173 -10.77 11.91 23.17
C ARG A 173 -10.17 13.11 22.45
N ILE A 174 -8.85 13.14 22.30
CA ILE A 174 -8.12 14.21 21.61
C ILE A 174 -7.62 13.70 20.25
N PRO A 175 -8.37 13.93 19.15
CA PRO A 175 -7.95 13.52 17.83
C PRO A 175 -6.85 14.44 17.32
N VAL A 176 -5.63 13.93 17.11
CA VAL A 176 -4.51 14.78 16.64
C VAL A 176 -4.25 14.68 15.14
N TYR A 177 -4.71 13.60 14.53
CA TYR A 177 -4.83 13.49 13.08
C TYR A 177 -5.93 12.48 12.78
N ARG A 178 -6.85 12.84 11.88
CA ARG A 178 -7.76 11.87 11.29
C ARG A 178 -7.25 11.55 9.90
N TRP A 179 -6.99 10.27 9.66
CA TRP A 179 -6.95 9.75 8.31
C TRP A 179 -8.40 9.70 7.83
N SER A 180 -8.75 10.55 6.87
CA SER A 180 -10.02 10.44 6.18
C SER A 180 -9.79 9.84 4.80
N LEU A 181 -10.85 9.30 4.21
CA LEU A 181 -10.91 9.18 2.77
C LEU A 181 -10.60 10.53 2.13
N PRO A 182 -9.91 10.57 0.98
CA PRO A 182 -9.81 11.76 0.17
C PRO A 182 -11.21 12.28 -0.17
N ALA A 183 -11.42 13.60 -0.11
CA ALA A 183 -12.68 14.21 -0.53
C ALA A 183 -13.02 13.91 -2.01
N ASP A 184 -12.00 13.64 -2.82
CA ASP A 184 -12.11 13.14 -4.18
C ASP A 184 -11.41 11.77 -4.28
N THR A 185 -12.20 10.71 -4.43
CA THR A 185 -11.74 9.33 -4.56
C THR A 185 -11.39 8.93 -5.99
N THR A 186 -11.56 9.80 -6.99
CA THR A 186 -11.39 9.47 -8.42
C THR A 186 -10.05 8.81 -8.73
N ALA A 187 -8.96 9.29 -8.11
CA ALA A 187 -7.64 8.72 -8.29
C ALA A 187 -7.47 7.34 -7.66
N ALA A 188 -8.05 7.12 -6.47
CA ALA A 188 -8.07 5.84 -5.79
C ALA A 188 -8.92 4.82 -6.56
N GLU A 189 -10.12 5.21 -7.00
CA GLU A 189 -11.00 4.37 -7.82
C GLU A 189 -10.33 3.93 -9.12
N ARG A 190 -9.61 4.84 -9.79
CA ARG A 190 -8.82 4.49 -10.98
C ARG A 190 -7.73 3.45 -10.68
N LEU A 191 -7.08 3.54 -9.52
CA LEU A 191 -6.08 2.56 -9.09
C LEU A 191 -6.73 1.21 -8.73
N ILE A 192 -7.89 1.21 -8.07
CA ILE A 192 -8.67 -0.02 -7.78
C ILE A 192 -9.08 -0.69 -9.08
N ARG A 193 -9.66 0.05 -10.03
CA ARG A 193 -9.99 -0.49 -11.36
C ARG A 193 -8.76 -0.98 -12.11
N ALA A 194 -7.62 -0.30 -12.00
CA ALA A 194 -6.37 -0.78 -12.57
C ALA A 194 -5.86 -2.08 -11.93
N THR A 195 -6.18 -2.29 -10.65
CA THR A 195 -5.89 -3.54 -9.92
C THR A 195 -6.77 -4.66 -10.44
N ILE A 196 -8.08 -4.43 -10.50
CA ILE A 196 -9.08 -5.36 -11.05
C ILE A 196 -8.72 -5.79 -12.48
N ASP A 197 -8.41 -4.80 -13.33
CA ASP A 197 -8.05 -5.01 -14.73
C ASP A 197 -6.62 -5.59 -14.91
N ARG A 198 -5.87 -5.83 -13.82
CA ARG A 198 -4.46 -6.31 -13.86
C ARG A 198 -3.53 -5.42 -14.69
N ARG A 199 -3.84 -4.12 -14.72
CA ARG A 199 -3.03 -3.05 -15.30
C ARG A 199 -1.92 -2.57 -14.35
N VAL A 200 -1.96 -3.00 -13.09
CA VAL A 200 -0.87 -2.90 -12.12
C VAL A 200 -0.45 -4.31 -11.69
N ASP A 201 0.85 -4.51 -11.48
CA ASP A 201 1.41 -5.79 -11.02
C ASP A 201 1.49 -5.87 -9.50
N ALA A 202 1.57 -4.71 -8.83
CA ALA A 202 1.52 -4.61 -7.38
C ALA A 202 0.88 -3.32 -6.90
N VAL A 203 0.38 -3.32 -5.66
CA VAL A 203 -0.08 -2.13 -4.95
C VAL A 203 0.65 -2.02 -3.63
N THR A 204 1.15 -0.82 -3.32
CA THR A 204 2.00 -0.57 -2.15
C THR A 204 1.29 0.27 -1.09
N PHE A 205 1.48 -0.08 0.18
CA PHE A 205 0.83 0.54 1.34
C PHE A 205 1.83 0.92 2.43
N THR A 206 1.67 2.10 3.02
CA THR A 206 2.60 2.62 4.04
C THR A 206 1.98 2.74 5.43
N ALA A 207 0.66 2.52 5.55
CA ALA A 207 -0.06 2.57 6.82
C ALA A 207 -1.33 1.71 6.76
N LYS A 208 -1.74 1.15 7.92
CA LYS A 208 -2.96 0.34 8.04
C LYS A 208 -4.22 1.04 7.51
N PRO A 209 -4.48 2.33 7.82
CA PRO A 209 -5.69 3.01 7.32
C PRO A 209 -5.72 3.16 5.80
N ALA A 210 -4.56 3.11 5.12
CA ALA A 210 -4.55 3.09 3.67
C ALA A 210 -5.09 1.77 3.10
N VAL A 211 -4.86 0.66 3.80
CA VAL A 211 -5.43 -0.65 3.44
C VAL A 211 -6.94 -0.65 3.69
N GLU A 212 -7.37 -0.21 4.88
CA GLU A 212 -8.79 -0.12 5.27
C GLU A 212 -9.57 0.76 4.27
N ASN A 213 -9.07 1.95 3.96
CA ASN A 213 -9.70 2.85 2.99
C ASN A 213 -9.72 2.27 1.57
N PHE A 214 -8.71 1.52 1.15
CA PHE A 214 -8.68 0.92 -0.19
C PHE A 214 -9.83 -0.09 -0.35
N PHE A 215 -10.07 -0.93 0.67
CA PHE A 215 -11.21 -1.85 0.69
C PHE A 215 -12.55 -1.13 0.86
N GLU A 216 -12.61 -0.07 1.67
CA GLU A 216 -13.82 0.74 1.83
C GLU A 216 -14.25 1.40 0.51
N ILE A 217 -13.31 1.97 -0.24
CA ILE A 217 -13.58 2.57 -1.56
C ILE A 217 -14.03 1.49 -2.55
N ALA A 218 -13.36 0.33 -2.57
CA ALA A 218 -13.74 -0.79 -3.44
C ALA A 218 -15.17 -1.29 -3.14
N THR A 219 -15.55 -1.33 -1.86
CA THR A 219 -16.91 -1.64 -1.42
C THR A 219 -17.91 -0.60 -1.91
N HIS A 220 -17.60 0.69 -1.77
CA HIS A 220 -18.48 1.77 -2.21
C HIS A 220 -18.74 1.77 -3.72
N ILE A 221 -17.75 1.39 -4.53
CA ILE A 221 -17.92 1.28 -5.99
C ILE A 221 -18.43 -0.10 -6.42
N GLY A 222 -18.78 -0.99 -5.49
CA GLY A 222 -19.34 -2.31 -5.77
C GLY A 222 -18.37 -3.26 -6.47
N ALA A 223 -17.07 -3.14 -6.21
CA ALA A 223 -16.02 -3.85 -6.95
C ALA A 223 -15.20 -4.81 -6.08
N MET A 224 -15.73 -5.24 -4.92
CA MET A 224 -15.02 -6.13 -4.00
C MET A 224 -14.76 -7.51 -4.60
N ASP A 225 -15.75 -8.14 -5.23
CA ASP A 225 -15.58 -9.48 -5.80
C ASP A 225 -14.48 -9.52 -6.89
N ASP A 226 -14.49 -8.53 -7.78
CA ASP A 226 -13.48 -8.41 -8.85
C ASP A 226 -12.09 -8.07 -8.29
N LEU A 227 -12.04 -7.26 -7.23
CA LEU A 227 -10.79 -6.91 -6.56
C LEU A 227 -10.20 -8.12 -5.83
N ASP A 228 -11.04 -8.91 -5.16
CA ASP A 228 -10.66 -10.15 -4.48
C ASP A 228 -10.01 -11.10 -5.46
N GLU A 229 -10.63 -11.32 -6.62
CA GLU A 229 -10.07 -12.17 -7.65
C GLU A 229 -8.66 -11.70 -8.04
N ALA A 230 -8.50 -10.41 -8.34
CA ALA A 230 -7.22 -9.85 -8.77
C ALA A 230 -6.11 -9.95 -7.70
N ILE A 231 -6.45 -9.74 -6.42
CA ILE A 231 -5.50 -9.85 -5.29
C ILE A 231 -5.04 -11.29 -5.10
N HIS A 232 -5.96 -12.27 -5.22
CA HIS A 232 -5.64 -13.68 -4.98
C HIS A 232 -4.79 -14.30 -6.10
N THR A 233 -4.90 -13.82 -7.34
CA THR A 233 -4.26 -14.47 -8.49
C THR A 233 -3.05 -13.75 -9.04
N ASP A 234 -3.12 -12.42 -9.21
CA ASP A 234 -2.20 -11.70 -10.10
C ASP A 234 -1.46 -10.55 -9.42
N VAL A 235 -2.17 -9.74 -8.63
CA VAL A 235 -1.64 -8.46 -8.14
C VAL A 235 -1.05 -8.61 -6.75
N VAL A 236 0.21 -8.25 -6.61
CA VAL A 236 0.93 -8.35 -5.35
C VAL A 236 0.60 -7.18 -4.43
N MET A 237 0.12 -7.48 -3.23
CA MET A 237 0.03 -6.49 -2.17
C MET A 237 1.36 -6.42 -1.41
N ALA A 238 1.86 -5.20 -1.18
CA ALA A 238 3.09 -4.97 -0.44
C ALA A 238 2.92 -3.83 0.57
N CYS A 239 3.45 -3.99 1.78
CA CYS A 239 3.39 -2.92 2.77
C CYS A 239 4.69 -2.72 3.55
N VAL A 240 4.78 -1.57 4.22
CA VAL A 240 6.03 -1.14 4.87
C VAL A 240 6.37 -1.93 6.13
N GLY A 241 5.40 -2.54 6.82
CA GLY A 241 5.62 -3.16 8.11
C GLY A 241 4.39 -3.90 8.68
N PRO A 242 4.56 -4.66 9.78
CA PRO A 242 3.57 -5.60 10.28
C PRO A 242 2.27 -4.93 10.72
N VAL A 243 2.31 -3.71 11.26
CA VAL A 243 1.09 -2.96 11.62
C VAL A 243 0.26 -2.63 10.38
N CYS A 244 0.89 -2.32 9.24
CA CYS A 244 0.15 -2.11 8.00
C CYS A 244 -0.40 -3.43 7.45
N ALA A 245 0.35 -4.53 7.64
CA ALA A 245 -0.05 -5.86 7.20
C ALA A 245 -1.31 -6.34 7.92
N THR A 246 -1.55 -5.94 9.18
CA THR A 246 -2.77 -6.35 9.88
C THR A 246 -4.04 -5.82 9.20
N GLY A 247 -3.96 -4.71 8.45
CA GLY A 247 -5.09 -4.22 7.67
C GLY A 247 -5.60 -5.23 6.63
N PHE A 248 -4.73 -6.11 6.12
CA PHE A 248 -5.12 -7.21 5.23
C PHE A 248 -5.72 -8.39 6.00
N THR A 249 -5.07 -8.81 7.07
CA THR A 249 -5.53 -9.97 7.86
C THR A 249 -6.87 -9.71 8.55
N ASP A 250 -7.12 -8.46 8.97
CA ASP A 250 -8.40 -8.05 9.55
C ASP A 250 -9.54 -8.14 8.52
N HIS A 251 -9.23 -8.07 7.23
CA HIS A 251 -10.16 -8.27 6.11
C HIS A 251 -10.12 -9.70 5.54
N GLY A 252 -9.45 -10.63 6.21
CA GLY A 252 -9.43 -12.05 5.82
C GLY A 252 -8.44 -12.42 4.71
N TYR A 253 -7.54 -11.52 4.29
CA TYR A 253 -6.51 -11.83 3.29
C TYR A 253 -5.24 -12.37 3.93
N GLU A 254 -4.44 -13.08 3.11
CA GLU A 254 -3.07 -13.44 3.48
C GLU A 254 -2.21 -12.18 3.71
N PRO A 255 -1.18 -12.28 4.58
CA PRO A 255 -0.27 -11.16 4.79
C PRO A 255 0.42 -10.71 3.48
N PRO A 256 0.48 -9.40 3.21
CA PRO A 256 1.18 -8.87 2.03
C PRO A 256 2.69 -9.09 2.13
N LEU A 257 3.44 -8.74 1.07
CA LEU A 257 4.90 -8.64 1.16
C LEU A 257 5.31 -7.57 2.19
N VAL A 258 6.10 -7.97 3.20
CA VAL A 258 6.63 -7.09 4.23
C VAL A 258 8.16 -7.20 4.31
N PRO A 259 8.92 -6.09 4.26
CA PRO A 259 10.36 -6.14 4.43
C PRO A 259 10.75 -6.35 5.90
N GLU A 260 11.88 -7.03 6.14
CA GLU A 260 12.46 -7.17 7.51
C GLU A 260 12.71 -5.82 8.19
N ARG A 261 13.15 -4.83 7.42
CA ARG A 261 13.32 -3.45 7.89
C ARG A 261 12.09 -2.64 7.52
N HIS A 262 11.33 -2.21 8.51
CA HIS A 262 10.05 -1.52 8.29
C HIS A 262 10.21 -0.07 7.80
N ARG A 263 10.74 0.11 6.57
CA ARG A 263 11.04 1.41 5.96
C ARG A 263 10.73 1.40 4.47
N LEU A 264 10.40 2.56 3.93
CA LEU A 264 10.04 2.76 2.52
C LEU A 264 11.06 2.14 1.55
N GLY A 265 12.35 2.49 1.69
CA GLY A 265 13.40 1.97 0.81
C GLY A 265 13.55 0.45 0.85
N ALA A 266 13.31 -0.18 2.00
CA ALA A 266 13.39 -1.63 2.15
C ALA A 266 12.17 -2.33 1.51
N MET A 267 10.97 -1.74 1.61
CA MET A 267 9.80 -2.22 0.88
C MET A 267 10.03 -2.16 -0.63
N VAL A 268 10.55 -1.04 -1.14
CA VAL A 268 10.89 -0.91 -2.58
C VAL A 268 11.92 -1.95 -3.02
N GLN A 269 12.95 -2.23 -2.21
CA GLN A 269 13.93 -3.28 -2.51
C GLN A 269 13.32 -4.68 -2.49
N LEU A 270 12.39 -4.96 -1.57
CA LEU A 270 11.69 -6.24 -1.51
C LEU A 270 10.83 -6.44 -2.77
N VAL A 271 10.01 -5.44 -3.13
CA VAL A 271 9.20 -5.45 -4.35
C VAL A 271 10.07 -5.67 -5.59
N ALA A 272 11.19 -4.95 -5.70
CA ALA A 272 12.14 -5.11 -6.80
C ALA A 272 12.71 -6.54 -6.89
N ARG A 273 13.13 -7.13 -5.76
CA ARG A 273 13.64 -8.51 -5.75
C ARG A 273 12.55 -9.52 -6.13
N HIS A 274 11.34 -9.33 -5.63
CA HIS A 274 10.19 -10.20 -5.91
C HIS A 274 9.90 -10.27 -7.42
N PHE A 275 9.85 -9.12 -8.09
CA PHE A 275 9.57 -9.05 -9.52
C PHE A 275 10.75 -9.42 -10.43
N ALA A 276 11.99 -9.16 -9.99
CA ALA A 276 13.17 -9.63 -10.70
C ALA A 276 13.22 -11.16 -10.79
N ALA A 277 12.81 -11.85 -9.71
CA ALA A 277 12.74 -13.30 -9.64
C ALA A 277 11.61 -13.90 -10.50
N ARG A 278 10.59 -13.11 -10.85
CA ARG A 278 9.49 -13.53 -11.75
C ARG A 278 9.82 -13.43 -13.24
N GLY A 279 10.90 -12.74 -13.58
CA GLY A 279 11.36 -12.70 -14.98
C GLY A 279 11.69 -14.11 -15.46
N ARG A 280 11.17 -14.48 -16.63
CA ARG A 280 11.32 -15.81 -17.22
C ARG A 280 12.37 -15.76 -18.31
N GLU A 281 13.37 -16.63 -18.24
CA GLU A 281 14.37 -16.83 -19.29
C GLU A 281 14.02 -18.10 -20.07
N ILE A 282 13.88 -17.97 -21.39
CA ILE A 282 13.45 -19.04 -22.29
C ILE A 282 14.30 -19.00 -23.56
N ARG A 283 14.27 -20.09 -24.35
CA ARG A 283 14.65 -20.03 -25.76
C ARG A 283 13.40 -20.07 -26.61
N LEU A 284 13.12 -19.00 -27.35
CA LEU A 284 11.95 -18.88 -28.21
C LEU A 284 12.41 -18.90 -29.67
N GLY A 285 12.07 -19.96 -30.41
CA GLY A 285 12.59 -20.14 -31.77
C GLY A 285 14.12 -20.30 -31.82
N GLY A 286 14.73 -20.79 -30.74
CA GLY A 286 16.19 -20.94 -30.60
C GLY A 286 16.92 -19.73 -30.00
N GLU A 287 16.29 -18.55 -30.02
CA GLU A 287 16.86 -17.31 -29.51
C GLU A 287 16.69 -17.18 -27.99
N PRO A 288 17.74 -16.78 -27.23
CA PRO A 288 17.59 -16.41 -25.83
C PRO A 288 16.65 -15.21 -25.67
N VAL A 289 15.59 -15.41 -24.90
CA VAL A 289 14.60 -14.38 -24.59
C VAL A 289 14.39 -14.30 -23.09
N ARG A 290 14.42 -13.09 -22.54
CA ARG A 290 13.96 -12.82 -21.18
C ARG A 290 12.68 -12.00 -21.22
N ILE A 291 11.66 -12.48 -20.52
CA ILE A 291 10.37 -11.81 -20.37
C ILE A 291 10.28 -11.31 -18.94
N GLN A 292 10.04 -10.02 -18.77
CA GLN A 292 9.92 -9.38 -17.46
C GLN A 292 8.76 -8.38 -17.49
N GLY A 293 7.64 -8.74 -16.86
CA GLY A 293 6.40 -7.99 -16.99
C GLY A 293 6.02 -7.84 -18.47
N ARG A 294 5.93 -6.59 -18.93
CA ARG A 294 5.66 -6.22 -20.32
C ARG A 294 6.92 -6.07 -21.18
N MET A 295 8.11 -6.13 -20.58
CA MET A 295 9.37 -6.01 -21.32
C MET A 295 9.83 -7.37 -21.82
N VAL A 296 10.25 -7.40 -23.08
CA VAL A 296 10.93 -8.54 -23.68
C VAL A 296 12.33 -8.12 -24.09
N TYR A 297 13.30 -8.94 -23.72
CA TYR A 297 14.70 -8.79 -24.06
C TYR A 297 15.08 -9.96 -24.96
N VAL A 298 15.46 -9.66 -26.19
CA VAL A 298 15.91 -10.66 -27.17
C VAL A 298 17.40 -10.45 -27.37
N ASN A 299 18.17 -11.53 -27.34
CA ASN A 299 19.64 -11.53 -27.32
C ASN A 299 20.29 -10.39 -28.15
N GLY A 300 21.05 -9.52 -27.47
CA GLY A 300 21.79 -8.41 -28.08
C GLY A 300 20.96 -7.26 -28.66
N SER A 301 19.63 -7.32 -28.61
CA SER A 301 18.73 -6.28 -29.13
C SER A 301 18.29 -5.30 -28.03
N GLU A 302 17.85 -4.10 -28.42
CA GLU A 302 17.23 -3.18 -27.48
C GLU A 302 15.96 -3.79 -26.87
N PRO A 303 15.73 -3.64 -25.55
CA PRO A 303 14.54 -4.14 -24.90
C PRO A 303 13.27 -3.51 -25.49
N VAL A 304 12.24 -4.31 -25.73
CA VAL A 304 10.96 -3.84 -26.27
C VAL A 304 9.84 -3.97 -25.24
N SER A 305 8.98 -2.96 -25.18
CA SER A 305 7.75 -3.01 -24.38
C SER A 305 6.60 -3.57 -25.21
N LEU A 306 5.91 -4.57 -24.67
CA LEU A 306 4.70 -5.13 -25.22
C LEU A 306 3.47 -4.35 -24.75
N THR A 307 2.45 -4.28 -25.61
CA THR A 307 1.10 -3.95 -25.18
C THR A 307 0.55 -5.05 -24.27
N GLU A 308 -0.53 -4.75 -23.55
CA GLU A 308 -1.18 -5.72 -22.66
C GLU A 308 -1.66 -6.95 -23.43
N ARG A 309 -2.31 -6.73 -24.58
CA ARG A 309 -2.79 -7.81 -25.45
C ARG A 309 -1.64 -8.64 -26.02
N GLU A 310 -0.55 -8.01 -26.44
CA GLU A 310 0.64 -8.72 -26.93
C GLU A 310 1.25 -9.59 -25.81
N ARG A 311 1.38 -9.05 -24.59
CA ARG A 311 1.87 -9.81 -23.43
C ARG A 311 0.95 -10.97 -23.09
N SER A 312 -0.37 -10.76 -23.05
CA SER A 312 -1.35 -11.81 -22.71
C SER A 312 -1.38 -12.91 -23.77
N VAL A 313 -1.27 -12.58 -25.05
CA VAL A 313 -1.11 -13.59 -26.13
C VAL A 313 0.18 -14.38 -25.95
N LEU A 314 1.31 -13.71 -25.71
CA LEU A 314 2.59 -14.38 -25.48
C LEU A 314 2.51 -15.31 -24.26
N SER A 315 1.96 -14.84 -23.14
CA SER A 315 1.80 -15.63 -21.92
C SER A 315 0.90 -16.85 -22.14
N ALA A 316 -0.20 -16.70 -22.86
CA ALA A 316 -1.11 -17.81 -23.15
C ALA A 316 -0.42 -18.90 -23.99
N LEU A 317 0.38 -18.51 -24.99
CA LEU A 317 1.12 -19.46 -25.83
C LEU A 317 2.27 -20.15 -25.07
N LEU A 318 2.90 -19.45 -24.12
CA LEU A 318 3.99 -19.97 -23.28
C LEU A 318 3.53 -20.71 -22.03
N GLU A 319 2.22 -20.78 -21.76
CA GLU A 319 1.66 -21.56 -20.64
C GLU A 319 1.89 -23.06 -20.88
N ARG A 320 1.72 -23.52 -22.12
CA ARG A 320 2.01 -24.89 -22.57
C ARG A 320 2.69 -24.88 -23.93
N PRO A 321 4.02 -24.68 -23.98
CA PRO A 321 4.75 -24.63 -25.24
C PRO A 321 4.52 -25.86 -26.11
N GLY A 322 4.47 -25.67 -27.42
CA GLY A 322 4.16 -26.70 -28.42
C GLY A 322 2.66 -27.01 -28.60
N VAL A 323 1.79 -26.65 -27.64
CA VAL A 323 0.33 -26.79 -27.75
C VAL A 323 -0.23 -25.70 -28.66
N VAL A 324 -1.12 -26.09 -29.57
CA VAL A 324 -1.79 -25.17 -30.49
C VAL A 324 -3.02 -24.58 -29.82
N LEU A 325 -3.05 -23.25 -29.67
CA LEU A 325 -4.23 -22.50 -29.29
C LEU A 325 -4.93 -21.99 -30.54
N SER A 326 -6.22 -22.26 -30.66
CA SER A 326 -7.04 -21.71 -31.75
C SER A 326 -7.24 -20.21 -31.59
N LYS A 327 -7.61 -19.51 -32.67
CA LYS A 327 -7.93 -18.08 -32.59
C LYS A 327 -9.09 -17.82 -31.63
N HIS A 328 -10.12 -18.67 -31.66
CA HIS A 328 -11.25 -18.61 -30.73
C HIS A 328 -10.80 -18.79 -29.27
N GLU A 329 -9.87 -19.70 -29.01
CA GLU A 329 -9.32 -19.90 -27.66
C GLU A 329 -8.52 -18.69 -27.19
N LEU A 330 -7.69 -18.09 -28.06
CA LEU A 330 -6.96 -16.86 -27.74
C LEU A 330 -7.90 -15.67 -27.52
N LEU A 331 -8.96 -15.52 -28.33
CA LEU A 331 -10.00 -14.52 -28.11
C LEU A 331 -10.65 -14.67 -26.75
N ARG A 332 -11.05 -15.90 -26.39
CA ARG A 332 -11.66 -16.20 -25.09
C ARG A 332 -10.73 -15.86 -23.93
N ARG A 333 -9.44 -16.21 -24.03
CA ARG A 333 -8.46 -16.02 -22.94
C ARG A 333 -7.99 -14.57 -22.78
N VAL A 334 -7.82 -13.84 -23.87
CA VAL A 334 -7.17 -12.51 -23.85
C VAL A 334 -8.17 -11.36 -24.00
N TRP A 335 -9.32 -11.60 -24.63
CA TRP A 335 -10.38 -10.60 -24.83
C TRP A 335 -11.66 -10.92 -24.04
N HIS A 336 -11.64 -11.96 -23.20
CA HIS A 336 -12.73 -12.36 -22.30
C HIS A 336 -14.12 -12.46 -22.97
N GLY A 337 -14.16 -12.80 -24.26
CA GLY A 337 -15.42 -12.99 -24.97
C GLY A 337 -16.18 -11.71 -25.35
N ALA A 338 -15.56 -10.52 -25.24
CA ALA A 338 -16.09 -9.33 -25.93
C ALA A 338 -16.24 -9.64 -27.43
N GLU A 339 -17.23 -9.08 -28.14
CA GLU A 339 -17.43 -9.30 -29.59
C GLU A 339 -16.16 -8.93 -30.37
N SER A 340 -15.26 -9.90 -30.53
CA SER A 340 -13.92 -9.68 -31.04
C SER A 340 -13.69 -10.61 -32.22
N ASP A 341 -13.35 -9.98 -33.34
CA ASP A 341 -13.07 -10.63 -34.61
C ASP A 341 -11.76 -11.44 -34.51
N GLU A 342 -11.72 -12.64 -35.11
CA GLU A 342 -10.50 -13.42 -35.28
C GLU A 342 -9.35 -12.59 -35.90
N HIS A 343 -9.69 -11.58 -36.71
CA HIS A 343 -8.73 -10.64 -37.26
C HIS A 343 -7.90 -9.90 -36.19
N LEU A 344 -8.47 -9.64 -35.00
CA LEU A 344 -7.72 -9.02 -33.90
C LEU A 344 -6.60 -9.91 -33.38
N VAL A 345 -6.81 -11.24 -33.35
CA VAL A 345 -5.76 -12.20 -32.98
C VAL A 345 -4.64 -12.15 -34.00
N GLU A 346 -4.96 -12.17 -35.29
CA GLU A 346 -3.97 -12.13 -36.37
C GLU A 346 -3.12 -10.86 -36.31
N VAL A 347 -3.76 -9.70 -36.16
CA VAL A 347 -3.07 -8.41 -36.05
C VAL A 347 -2.20 -8.36 -34.79
N THR A 348 -2.69 -8.86 -33.66
CA THR A 348 -1.93 -8.87 -32.40
C THR A 348 -0.73 -9.81 -32.49
N VAL A 349 -0.89 -11.00 -33.07
CA VAL A 349 0.22 -11.94 -33.29
C VAL A 349 1.25 -11.38 -34.27
N ALA A 350 0.81 -10.72 -35.34
CA ALA A 350 1.72 -10.08 -36.29
C ALA A 350 2.58 -8.99 -35.62
N ARG A 351 1.97 -8.14 -34.79
CA ARG A 351 2.69 -7.12 -34.02
C ARG A 351 3.60 -7.73 -32.96
N LEU A 352 3.14 -8.77 -32.26
CA LEU A 352 3.96 -9.51 -31.29
C LEU A 352 5.22 -10.06 -31.97
N ARG A 353 5.10 -10.73 -33.12
CA ARG A 353 6.25 -11.20 -33.90
C ARG A 353 7.19 -10.06 -34.28
N GLN A 354 6.64 -8.92 -34.73
CA GLN A 354 7.45 -7.75 -35.04
C GLN A 354 8.24 -7.24 -33.82
N ARG A 355 7.64 -7.24 -32.63
CA ARG A 355 8.33 -6.89 -31.37
C ARG A 355 9.41 -7.89 -30.99
N LEU A 356 9.16 -9.19 -31.20
CA LEU A 356 10.10 -10.27 -30.86
C LEU A 356 11.32 -10.32 -31.78
N GLY A 357 11.31 -9.66 -32.94
CA GLY A 357 12.48 -9.56 -33.81
C GLY A 357 13.05 -10.92 -34.19
N ALA A 358 14.30 -11.20 -33.83
CA ALA A 358 14.96 -12.49 -34.11
C ALA A 358 14.23 -13.70 -33.51
N ALA A 359 13.50 -13.52 -32.41
CA ALA A 359 12.72 -14.59 -31.78
C ALA A 359 11.31 -14.79 -32.38
N ALA A 360 10.96 -14.07 -33.46
CA ALA A 360 9.64 -14.11 -34.07
C ALA A 360 9.21 -15.50 -34.54
N ASP A 361 10.18 -16.29 -35.04
CA ASP A 361 9.94 -17.65 -35.54
C ASP A 361 9.51 -18.62 -34.43
N GLY A 362 9.75 -18.27 -33.16
CA GLY A 362 9.25 -19.03 -32.02
C GLY A 362 7.76 -18.92 -31.78
N ILE A 363 7.07 -17.97 -32.43
CA ILE A 363 5.60 -17.94 -32.48
C ILE A 363 5.18 -18.50 -33.83
N GLU A 364 4.68 -19.73 -33.86
CA GLU A 364 4.42 -20.48 -35.09
C GLU A 364 2.94 -20.46 -35.46
N THR A 365 2.64 -20.31 -36.76
CA THR A 365 1.28 -20.49 -37.28
C THR A 365 1.08 -21.95 -37.64
N VAL A 366 0.07 -22.59 -37.06
CA VAL A 366 -0.39 -23.92 -37.47
C VAL A 366 -1.60 -23.75 -38.38
N VAL A 367 -1.39 -23.99 -39.67
CA VAL A 367 -2.36 -23.74 -40.75
C VAL A 367 -3.75 -24.28 -40.40
N ARG A 368 -4.76 -23.41 -40.46
CA ARG A 368 -6.18 -23.68 -40.12
C ARG A 368 -6.46 -24.12 -38.68
N ARG A 369 -5.47 -24.12 -37.79
CA ARG A 369 -5.63 -24.55 -36.39
C ARG A 369 -5.39 -23.42 -35.39
N GLY A 370 -4.43 -22.54 -35.63
CA GLY A 370 -4.14 -21.41 -34.75
C GLY A 370 -2.65 -21.16 -34.59
N TYR A 371 -2.20 -20.90 -33.36
CA TYR A 371 -0.83 -20.52 -33.04
C TYR A 371 -0.26 -21.37 -31.91
N ARG A 372 1.06 -21.53 -31.88
CA ARG A 372 1.79 -22.14 -30.76
C ARG A 372 3.12 -21.43 -30.52
N ALA A 373 3.67 -21.53 -29.31
CA ALA A 373 5.05 -21.15 -29.05
C ALA A 373 5.97 -22.37 -29.15
N SER A 374 7.12 -22.25 -29.82
CA SER A 374 8.23 -23.21 -29.75
C SER A 374 9.27 -22.72 -28.74
N GLU A 375 9.03 -23.10 -27.49
CA GLU A 375 9.97 -22.92 -26.38
C GLU A 375 10.84 -24.18 -26.24
N THR A 376 12.15 -24.03 -26.05
CA THR A 376 13.09 -25.16 -25.86
C THR A 376 14.00 -24.95 -24.66
#